data_AF-A0A8S3EWH1-F1
#
_entry.id   AF-A0A8S3EWH1-F1
#
_cell.length_a   1.000
_cell.length_b   1.000
_cell.length_c   1.000
_cell.angle_alpha   90.00
_cell.angle_beta   90.00
_cell.angle_gamma   90.00
#
_symmetry.space_group_name_H-M   'P 1'
#
loop_
_entity.id
_entity.type
_entity.pdbx_description
1 polymer ?
#
loop_
_entity_poly.entity_id
_entity_poly.type
_entity_poly.pdbx_seq_one_letter_code
_entity_poly.pdbx_strand_id
1 'polypeptide(L)'
;MCSETEKNKWLNDLVSGIENIKSTSDEQHKNQYTSTLKSNASSENLDYSVVGTVDEEKIHQIEPSCIQHRANTTMHVCWHRNLSVSMNDHRQSIRNQLSGYLLRKFKNSNGWQKLWVVFTNFCLFFYKTYQDDFPLASLPLLGYRSSLPSETDGVNKDFVFKLQFKNHVYFFRAESQYAFDRWMEVVSSTTISSTNPT
;
A
#
# COMPACT_ATOMS: atom_id res chain seq x y z
N MET A 1 -18.83 12.02 3.49
CA MET A 1 -19.27 12.43 2.13
C MET A 1 -18.15 12.13 1.15
N CYS A 2 -18.47 11.50 0.02
CA CYS A 2 -17.53 11.29 -1.08
C CYS A 2 -17.15 12.66 -1.68
N SER A 3 -15.87 12.92 -1.91
CA SER A 3 -15.42 14.19 -2.50
C SER A 3 -15.87 14.33 -3.96
N GLU A 4 -16.08 15.56 -4.43
CA GLU A 4 -16.48 15.83 -5.82
C GLU A 4 -15.49 15.23 -6.84
N THR A 5 -14.21 15.20 -6.50
CA THR A 5 -13.16 14.55 -7.31
C THR A 5 -13.38 13.05 -7.46
N GLU A 6 -13.64 12.34 -6.37
CA GLU A 6 -13.95 10.89 -6.40
C GLU A 6 -15.24 10.62 -7.17
N LYS A 7 -16.28 11.45 -6.97
CA LYS A 7 -17.51 11.36 -7.77
C LYS A 7 -17.23 11.49 -9.28
N ASN A 8 -16.44 12.48 -9.68
CA ASN A 8 -16.09 12.70 -11.08
C ASN A 8 -15.27 11.55 -11.67
N LYS A 9 -14.34 10.97 -10.91
CA LYS A 9 -13.62 9.76 -11.34
C LYS A 9 -14.58 8.61 -11.62
N TRP A 10 -15.49 8.32 -10.69
CA TRP A 10 -16.50 7.28 -10.86
C TRP A 10 -17.38 7.52 -12.09
N LEU A 11 -17.84 8.76 -12.29
CA LEU A 11 -18.65 9.10 -13.46
C LEU A 11 -17.89 8.88 -14.77
N ASN A 12 -16.65 9.34 -14.85
CA ASN A 12 -15.83 9.17 -16.05
C ASN A 12 -15.58 7.68 -16.36
N ASP A 13 -15.19 6.89 -15.35
CA ASP A 13 -14.94 5.46 -15.53
C ASP A 13 -16.20 4.70 -15.97
N LEU A 14 -17.37 5.05 -15.41
CA LEU A 14 -18.65 4.46 -15.82
C LEU A 14 -19.03 4.84 -17.25
N VAL A 15 -18.88 6.11 -17.63
CA VAL A 15 -19.18 6.59 -18.99
C VAL A 15 -18.28 5.90 -20.01
N SER A 16 -16.96 5.88 -19.77
CA SER A 16 -16.00 5.18 -20.64
C SER A 16 -16.26 3.68 -20.70
N GLY A 17 -16.65 3.05 -19.59
CA GLY A 17 -17.06 1.64 -19.58
C GLY A 17 -18.26 1.37 -20.47
N ILE A 18 -19.28 2.23 -20.44
CA ILE A 18 -20.48 2.11 -21.30
C ILE A 18 -20.12 2.30 -22.78
N GLU A 19 -19.28 3.29 -23.10
CA GLU A 19 -18.84 3.56 -24.48
C GLU A 19 -18.05 2.39 -25.06
N ASN A 20 -17.16 1.79 -24.29
CA ASN A 20 -16.36 0.63 -24.70
C ASN A 20 -17.21 -0.61 -25.01
N ILE A 21 -18.32 -0.80 -24.29
CA ILE A 21 -19.25 -1.91 -24.56
C ILE A 21 -20.04 -1.63 -25.84
N LYS A 22 -20.47 -0.39 -26.08
CA LYS A 22 -21.23 0.00 -27.28
C LYS A 22 -20.41 -0.13 -28.57
N SER A 23 -19.10 0.04 -28.50
CA SER A 23 -18.19 -0.15 -29.65
C SER A 23 -17.81 -1.62 -29.88
N THR A 24 -18.03 -2.50 -28.90
CA THR A 24 -17.79 -3.94 -29.00
C THR A 24 -19.04 -4.63 -29.55
N SER A 25 -19.20 -4.64 -30.87
CA SER A 25 -20.39 -5.13 -31.59
C SER A 25 -20.54 -6.66 -31.71
N ASP A 26 -19.93 -7.47 -30.84
CA ASP A 26 -19.98 -8.94 -30.93
C ASP A 26 -20.73 -9.60 -29.76
N GLU A 27 -21.79 -10.33 -30.11
CA GLU A 27 -22.68 -11.16 -29.26
C GLU A 27 -21.96 -12.29 -28.49
N GLN A 28 -20.62 -12.36 -28.47
CA GLN A 28 -19.91 -13.47 -27.81
C GLN A 28 -19.72 -13.30 -26.29
N HIS A 29 -19.91 -12.10 -25.72
CA HIS A 29 -19.49 -11.80 -24.34
C HIS A 29 -20.64 -11.47 -23.35
N LYS A 30 -21.90 -11.77 -23.67
CA LYS A 30 -23.02 -11.58 -22.73
C LYS A 30 -22.97 -12.47 -21.47
N ASN A 31 -22.14 -13.52 -21.46
CA ASN A 31 -22.06 -14.49 -20.36
C ASN A 31 -20.80 -14.36 -19.50
N GLN A 32 -19.98 -13.34 -19.68
CA GLN A 32 -18.81 -13.12 -18.82
C GLN A 32 -19.08 -12.08 -17.74
N TYR A 33 -20.28 -12.10 -17.15
CA TYR A 33 -20.48 -11.57 -15.80
C TYR A 33 -19.75 -12.48 -14.81
N THR A 34 -18.42 -12.44 -14.82
CA THR A 34 -17.68 -12.87 -13.64
C THR A 34 -17.96 -11.82 -12.59
N SER A 35 -18.96 -12.08 -11.76
CA SER A 35 -19.02 -11.46 -10.45
C SER A 35 -17.69 -11.81 -9.78
N THR A 36 -16.73 -10.88 -9.82
CA THR A 36 -15.45 -11.03 -9.12
C THR A 36 -15.62 -10.85 -7.61
N LEU A 37 -16.87 -10.83 -7.11
CA LEU A 37 -17.22 -11.20 -5.75
C LEU A 37 -16.97 -12.70 -5.53
N LYS A 38 -15.77 -13.20 -5.83
CA LYS A 38 -15.12 -14.05 -4.84
C LYS A 38 -14.79 -13.08 -3.72
N SER A 39 -15.76 -12.92 -2.83
CA SER A 39 -15.54 -12.47 -1.47
C SER A 39 -14.34 -13.28 -0.99
N ASN A 40 -13.13 -12.70 -1.01
CA ASN A 40 -12.10 -13.17 -0.12
C ASN A 40 -12.62 -12.80 1.25
N ALA A 41 -13.45 -13.71 1.77
CA ALA A 41 -13.82 -13.76 3.15
C ALA A 41 -12.51 -13.61 3.91
N SER A 42 -12.42 -12.51 4.64
CA SER A 42 -11.47 -12.31 5.71
C SER A 42 -11.80 -13.31 6.82
N SER A 43 -11.63 -14.60 6.55
CA SER A 43 -11.78 -15.70 7.49
C SER A 43 -10.99 -16.88 6.95
N GLU A 44 -9.83 -17.11 7.58
CA GLU A 44 -9.38 -18.45 7.97
C GLU A 44 -9.49 -19.57 6.93
N ASN A 45 -8.45 -19.73 6.12
CA ASN A 45 -8.08 -21.07 5.65
C ASN A 45 -6.71 -21.39 6.25
N LEU A 46 -6.74 -21.84 7.50
CA LEU A 46 -5.72 -22.73 8.05
C LEU A 46 -5.74 -23.98 7.17
N ASP A 47 -4.77 -24.13 6.29
CA ASP A 47 -4.48 -25.44 5.69
C ASP A 47 -3.74 -26.27 6.76
N TYR A 48 -4.52 -26.86 7.67
CA TYR A 48 -4.07 -28.01 8.44
C TYR A 48 -4.52 -29.25 7.68
N SER A 49 -3.73 -29.64 6.68
CA SER A 49 -3.80 -30.97 6.09
C SER A 49 -2.55 -31.77 6.49
N VAL A 50 -2.47 -32.12 7.78
CA VAL A 50 -1.75 -33.33 8.22
C VAL A 50 -2.79 -34.27 8.83
N VAL A 51 -3.45 -35.03 7.96
CA VAL A 51 -4.07 -36.30 8.36
C VAL A 51 -3.03 -37.37 8.09
N GLY A 52 -2.30 -37.73 9.12
CA GLY A 52 -1.31 -38.81 9.11
C GLY A 52 -1.00 -39.20 10.54
N THR A 53 -1.71 -40.23 11.01
CA THR A 53 -1.44 -41.13 12.15
C THR A 53 -0.51 -40.60 13.26
N VAL A 54 -1.13 -40.43 14.43
CA VAL A 54 -0.50 -40.13 15.71
C VAL A 54 0.55 -41.20 16.07
N ASP A 55 1.79 -40.77 16.27
CA ASP A 55 2.71 -41.42 17.21
C ASP A 55 3.15 -40.35 18.23
N GLU A 56 2.66 -40.50 19.45
CA GLU A 56 2.99 -39.71 20.63
C GLU A 56 4.43 -40.03 21.07
N GLU A 57 5.43 -39.26 20.61
CA GLU A 57 6.71 -39.08 21.32
C GLU A 57 7.64 -38.13 20.53
N LYS A 58 7.33 -36.83 20.51
CA LYS A 58 8.30 -35.73 20.26
C LYS A 58 7.68 -34.36 20.58
N ILE A 59 7.21 -34.20 21.82
CA ILE A 59 6.80 -32.89 22.37
C ILE A 59 8.07 -32.16 22.80
N HIS A 60 8.92 -31.68 21.89
CA HIS A 60 9.97 -30.72 22.22
C HIS A 60 10.12 -29.74 21.04
N GLN A 61 9.81 -28.47 21.32
CA GLN A 61 10.09 -27.26 20.52
C GLN A 61 9.25 -27.07 19.24
N ILE A 62 7.98 -26.71 19.42
CA ILE A 62 7.29 -25.87 18.44
C ILE A 62 7.20 -24.48 19.08
N GLU A 63 8.16 -23.62 18.76
CA GLU A 63 7.97 -22.19 18.99
C GLU A 63 6.70 -21.75 18.25
N PRO A 64 5.86 -20.88 18.83
CA PRO A 64 4.76 -20.27 18.10
C PRO A 64 5.36 -19.28 17.10
N SER A 65 5.86 -19.81 15.98
CA SER A 65 6.41 -19.03 14.88
C SER A 65 5.31 -18.16 14.28
N CYS A 66 5.53 -16.85 14.40
CA CYS A 66 4.91 -15.80 13.60
C CYS A 66 3.39 -15.66 13.74
N ILE A 67 2.96 -14.77 14.64
CA ILE A 67 1.73 -14.00 14.43
C ILE A 67 1.97 -13.20 13.14
N GLN A 68 1.51 -13.73 12.01
CA GLN A 68 1.67 -13.13 10.69
C GLN A 68 1.01 -11.75 10.70
N HIS A 69 1.80 -10.68 10.76
CA HIS A 69 1.31 -9.32 10.52
C HIS A 69 0.91 -9.18 9.04
N ARG A 70 -0.27 -9.70 8.70
CA ARG A 70 -0.84 -9.61 7.35
C ARG A 70 -1.19 -8.15 7.09
N ALA A 71 -0.56 -7.54 6.09
CA ALA A 71 -0.92 -6.20 5.66
C ALA A 71 -2.38 -6.18 5.14
N ASN A 72 -3.09 -5.09 5.42
CA ASN A 72 -4.45 -4.89 4.95
C ASN A 72 -4.49 -4.87 3.42
N THR A 73 -5.46 -5.56 2.82
CA THR A 73 -5.64 -5.54 1.36
C THR A 73 -6.08 -4.16 0.88
N THR A 74 -5.80 -3.83 -0.39
CA THR A 74 -6.25 -2.58 -1.02
C THR A 74 -7.75 -2.35 -0.85
N MET A 75 -8.57 -3.39 -1.01
CA MET A 75 -10.02 -3.32 -0.80
C MET A 75 -10.40 -2.91 0.62
N HIS A 76 -9.78 -3.51 1.65
CA HIS A 76 -10.02 -3.12 3.05
C HIS A 76 -9.62 -1.65 3.28
N VAL A 77 -8.49 -1.21 2.72
CA VAL A 77 -8.02 0.18 2.86
C VAL A 77 -8.99 1.16 2.19
N CYS A 78 -9.43 0.86 0.97
CA CYS A 78 -10.43 1.63 0.23
C CYS A 78 -11.73 1.80 1.02
N TRP A 79 -12.25 0.69 1.57
CA TRP A 79 -13.45 0.69 2.41
C TRP A 79 -13.29 1.62 3.62
N HIS A 80 -12.22 1.45 4.39
CA HIS A 80 -12.03 2.25 5.62
C HIS A 80 -11.64 3.71 5.38
N ARG A 81 -11.12 4.04 4.19
CA ARG A 81 -10.69 5.41 3.85
C ARG A 81 -11.66 6.14 2.94
N ASN A 82 -12.74 5.50 2.50
CA ASN A 82 -13.68 6.02 1.49
C ASN A 82 -12.94 6.48 0.22
N LEU A 83 -12.05 5.63 -0.28
CA LEU A 83 -11.28 5.87 -1.50
C LEU A 83 -11.54 4.77 -2.52
N SER A 84 -11.41 5.10 -3.80
CA SER A 84 -11.41 4.13 -4.89
C SER A 84 -10.01 3.94 -5.48
N VAL A 85 -9.78 2.78 -6.10
CA VAL A 85 -8.57 2.46 -6.87
C VAL A 85 -9.03 1.88 -8.20
N SER A 86 -8.68 2.54 -9.30
CA SER A 86 -9.00 2.12 -10.66
C SER A 86 -8.02 1.05 -11.16
N MET A 87 -8.34 0.44 -12.30
CA MET A 87 -7.40 -0.46 -12.99
C MET A 87 -6.13 0.29 -13.44
N ASN A 88 -6.25 1.56 -13.82
CA ASN A 88 -5.11 2.38 -14.18
C ASN A 88 -4.19 2.59 -12.97
N ASP A 89 -4.74 2.85 -11.80
CA ASP A 89 -3.98 3.01 -10.56
C ASP A 89 -3.19 1.73 -10.22
N HIS A 90 -3.82 0.55 -10.39
CA HIS A 90 -3.13 -0.74 -10.22
C HIS A 90 -1.96 -0.90 -11.19
N ARG A 91 -2.17 -0.60 -12.49
CA ARG A 91 -1.11 -0.69 -13.50
C ARG A 91 0.07 0.22 -13.17
N GLN A 92 -0.21 1.43 -12.70
CA GLN A 92 0.83 2.39 -12.30
C GLN A 92 1.57 1.92 -11.05
N SER A 93 0.85 1.41 -10.03
CA SER A 93 1.50 0.86 -8.82
C SER A 93 2.41 -0.32 -9.12
N ILE A 94 2.08 -1.18 -10.09
CA ILE A 94 2.92 -2.32 -10.47
C ILE A 94 4.21 -1.83 -11.15
N ARG A 95 4.11 -0.84 -12.03
CA ARG A 95 5.28 -0.24 -12.71
C ARG A 95 6.20 0.51 -11.75
N ASN A 96 5.63 1.06 -10.68
CA ASN A 96 6.34 1.88 -9.71
C ASN A 96 6.80 1.10 -8.47
N GLN A 97 7.01 -0.21 -8.57
CA GLN A 97 7.62 -0.96 -7.48
C GLN A 97 9.05 -0.47 -7.21
N LEU A 98 9.40 -0.35 -5.93
CA LEU A 98 10.71 0.14 -5.52
C LEU A 98 11.10 -0.50 -4.19
N SER A 99 12.38 -0.84 -4.04
CA SER A 99 12.93 -1.28 -2.77
C SER A 99 14.27 -0.62 -2.49
N GLY A 100 14.60 -0.42 -1.23
CA GLY A 100 15.82 0.27 -0.84
C GLY A 100 15.88 0.60 0.64
N TYR A 101 17.06 0.99 1.11
CA TYR A 101 17.22 1.46 2.47
C TYR A 101 16.73 2.90 2.64
N LEU A 102 15.94 3.12 3.69
CA LEU A 102 15.53 4.43 4.15
C LEU A 102 15.72 4.54 5.66
N LEU A 103 15.92 5.77 6.14
CA LEU A 103 15.76 6.06 7.56
C LEU A 103 14.33 6.55 7.80
N ARG A 104 13.62 5.94 8.75
CA ARG A 104 12.28 6.36 9.17
C ARG A 104 12.32 7.08 10.52
N LYS A 105 11.54 8.14 10.68
CA LYS A 105 11.30 8.85 11.95
C LYS A 105 9.80 9.12 12.11
N PHE A 106 9.26 8.86 13.29
CA PHE A 106 7.91 9.31 13.67
C PHE A 106 7.96 10.75 14.17
N LYS A 107 6.87 11.50 14.03
CA LYS A 107 6.77 12.91 14.46
C LYS A 107 7.33 13.18 15.86
N ASN A 108 6.96 12.37 16.84
CA ASN A 108 7.33 12.56 18.25
C ASN A 108 8.49 11.67 18.70
N SER A 109 9.19 11.01 17.77
CA SER A 109 10.35 10.16 18.10
C SER A 109 11.65 10.93 17.91
N ASN A 110 12.63 10.76 18.79
CA ASN A 110 13.92 11.46 18.68
C ASN A 110 14.88 10.78 17.69
N GLY A 111 14.72 9.47 17.46
CA GLY A 111 15.63 8.67 16.65
C GLY A 111 15.20 8.46 15.19
N TRP A 112 16.18 8.15 14.35
CA TRP A 112 15.98 7.64 12.99
C TRP A 112 16.26 6.13 13.00
N GLN A 113 15.37 5.36 12.37
CA GLN A 113 15.50 3.91 12.24
C GLN A 113 15.85 3.55 10.80
N LYS A 114 17.01 2.93 10.57
CA LYS A 114 17.36 2.36 9.26
C LYS A 114 16.56 1.10 9.01
N LEU A 115 15.88 1.04 7.88
CA LEU A 115 15.01 -0.06 7.48
C LEU A 115 15.22 -0.37 5.99
N TRP A 116 15.13 -1.63 5.63
CA TRP A 116 14.90 -2.01 4.24
C TRP A 116 13.42 -1.82 3.94
N VAL A 117 13.09 -1.02 2.94
CA VAL A 117 11.72 -0.63 2.62
C VAL A 117 11.38 -1.16 1.24
N VAL A 118 10.21 -1.81 1.13
CA VAL A 118 9.65 -2.26 -0.14
C VAL A 118 8.34 -1.53 -0.37
N PHE A 119 8.21 -0.84 -1.49
CA PHE A 119 6.96 -0.26 -1.98
C PHE A 119 6.34 -1.15 -3.05
N THR A 120 5.15 -1.66 -2.75
CA THR A 120 4.34 -2.43 -3.69
C THR A 120 2.88 -2.41 -3.25
N ASN A 121 1.94 -2.60 -4.18
CA ASN A 121 0.50 -2.65 -3.89
C ASN A 121 0.02 -1.47 -3.04
N PHE A 122 0.43 -0.25 -3.40
CA PHE A 122 0.12 0.99 -2.69
C PHE A 122 0.55 1.02 -1.20
N CYS A 123 1.51 0.19 -0.80
CA CYS A 123 1.90 -0.02 0.59
C CYS A 123 3.42 -0.01 0.74
N LEU A 124 3.91 0.55 1.85
CA LEU A 124 5.29 0.39 2.29
C LEU A 124 5.39 -0.76 3.28
N PHE A 125 6.30 -1.68 3.03
CA PHE A 125 6.65 -2.78 3.93
C PHE A 125 8.03 -2.51 4.51
N PHE A 126 8.18 -2.66 5.82
CA PHE A 126 9.40 -2.35 6.54
C PHE A 126 10.05 -3.62 7.06
N TYR A 127 11.30 -3.84 6.72
CA TYR A 127 12.12 -4.96 7.17
C TYR A 127 13.33 -4.43 7.94
N LYS A 128 13.91 -5.25 8.84
CA LYS A 128 15.13 -4.88 9.55
C LYS A 128 16.31 -4.89 8.55
N THR A 129 16.34 -5.89 7.67
CA THR A 129 17.33 -6.04 6.60
C THR A 129 16.67 -6.53 5.31
N TYR A 130 17.41 -6.51 4.19
CA TYR A 130 16.91 -7.04 2.92
C TYR A 130 16.82 -8.57 2.86
N GLN A 131 17.40 -9.27 3.85
CA GLN A 131 17.41 -10.73 3.93
C GLN A 131 16.25 -11.27 4.77
N ASP A 132 15.48 -10.41 5.43
CA ASP A 132 14.39 -10.85 6.29
C ASP A 132 13.20 -11.29 5.44
N ASP A 133 12.61 -12.45 5.77
CA ASP A 133 11.47 -13.01 5.06
C ASP A 133 10.14 -12.28 5.36
N PHE A 134 10.04 -11.68 6.55
CA PHE A 134 8.80 -11.07 7.05
C PHE A 134 8.97 -9.60 7.41
N PRO A 135 8.00 -8.73 7.06
CA PRO A 135 8.05 -7.33 7.42
C PRO A 135 7.75 -7.15 8.91
N LEU A 136 8.46 -6.21 9.53
CA LEU A 136 8.19 -5.68 10.87
C LEU A 136 6.86 -4.95 10.94
N ALA A 137 6.49 -4.25 9.86
CA ALA A 137 5.27 -3.47 9.77
C ALA A 137 4.92 -3.16 8.30
N SER A 138 3.68 -2.74 8.08
CA SER A 138 3.21 -2.23 6.80
C SER A 138 2.52 -0.87 6.95
N LEU A 139 2.63 0.00 5.95
CA LEU A 139 1.99 1.32 5.90
C LEU A 139 1.28 1.50 4.54
N PRO A 140 -0.05 1.28 4.48
CA PRO A 140 -0.83 1.54 3.27
C PRO A 140 -0.88 3.04 2.99
N LEU A 141 -0.52 3.46 1.78
CA LEU A 141 -0.33 4.86 1.41
C LEU A 141 -1.57 5.54 0.81
N LEU A 142 -2.64 4.81 0.47
CA LEU A 142 -3.84 5.41 -0.12
C LEU A 142 -4.44 6.50 0.78
N GLY A 143 -4.48 7.73 0.30
CA GLY A 143 -4.96 8.88 1.08
C GLY A 143 -3.90 9.59 1.93
N TYR A 144 -2.67 9.06 2.01
CA TYR A 144 -1.55 9.87 2.50
C TYR A 144 -1.28 11.00 1.52
N ARG A 145 -0.72 12.09 2.05
CA ARG A 145 -0.13 13.21 1.30
C ARG A 145 1.37 13.12 1.42
N SER A 146 2.07 13.24 0.30
CA SER A 146 3.52 13.34 0.24
C SER A 146 3.93 14.82 0.11
N SER A 147 4.96 15.23 0.85
CA SER A 147 5.50 16.59 0.81
C SER A 147 6.94 16.64 1.32
N LEU A 148 7.56 17.80 1.22
CA LEU A 148 8.76 18.10 2.02
C LEU A 148 8.37 18.37 3.49
N PRO A 149 9.28 18.17 4.45
CA PRO A 149 9.11 18.68 5.81
C PRO A 149 9.00 20.20 5.81
N SER A 150 8.15 20.75 6.69
CA SER A 150 8.07 22.19 6.96
C SER A 150 9.00 22.57 8.12
N GLU A 151 9.27 23.87 8.29
CA GLU A 151 10.09 24.38 9.42
C GLU A 151 9.54 23.92 10.79
N THR A 152 8.22 23.88 10.92
CA THR A 152 7.50 23.43 12.13
C THR A 152 7.67 21.94 12.43
N ASP A 153 8.15 21.13 11.47
CA ASP A 153 8.43 19.71 11.71
C ASP A 153 9.75 19.50 12.47
N GLY A 154 10.62 20.51 12.54
CA GLY A 154 11.89 20.42 13.24
C GLY A 154 12.86 19.38 12.65
N VAL A 155 12.73 19.08 11.36
CA VAL A 155 13.58 18.10 10.65
C VAL A 155 14.64 18.83 9.84
N ASN A 156 15.84 18.96 10.38
CA ASN A 156 16.98 19.58 9.72
C ASN A 156 17.95 18.50 9.17
N LYS A 157 17.55 17.84 8.09
CA LYS A 157 18.37 16.86 7.33
C LYS A 157 18.02 16.92 5.86
N ASP A 158 19.02 16.68 5.02
CA ASP A 158 18.82 16.58 3.56
C ASP A 158 18.12 15.28 3.16
N PHE A 159 17.51 15.31 1.98
CA PHE A 159 16.89 14.15 1.30
C PHE A 159 15.74 13.53 2.09
N VAL A 160 14.95 14.37 2.76
CA VAL A 160 13.81 13.95 3.58
C VAL A 160 12.49 14.27 2.90
N PHE A 161 11.60 13.27 2.83
CA PHE A 161 10.20 13.47 2.51
C PHE A 161 9.30 13.13 3.70
N LYS A 162 8.13 13.75 3.72
CA LYS A 162 7.09 13.62 4.74
C LYS A 162 5.89 12.89 4.14
N LEU A 163 5.37 11.91 4.87
CA LEU A 163 4.08 11.29 4.61
C LEU A 163 3.12 11.61 5.74
N GLN A 164 1.97 12.19 5.40
CA GLN A 164 0.95 12.56 6.37
C GLN A 164 -0.44 12.03 5.99
N PHE A 165 -1.13 11.44 6.96
CA PHE A 165 -2.55 11.10 6.87
C PHE A 165 -3.23 11.36 8.21
N LYS A 166 -4.17 12.32 8.23
CA LYS A 166 -4.80 12.81 9.47
C LYS A 166 -3.70 13.20 10.48
N ASN A 167 -3.69 12.56 11.66
CA ASN A 167 -2.71 12.80 12.72
C ASN A 167 -1.43 11.96 12.59
N HIS A 168 -1.37 11.01 11.65
CA HIS A 168 -0.20 10.19 11.41
C HIS A 168 0.80 10.93 10.53
N VAL A 169 2.01 11.12 11.03
CA VAL A 169 3.10 11.81 10.32
C VAL A 169 4.38 10.99 10.45
N TYR A 170 4.96 10.69 9.29
CA TYR A 170 6.22 9.97 9.15
C TYR A 170 7.19 10.77 8.29
N PHE A 171 8.47 10.70 8.64
CA PHE A 171 9.56 11.25 7.86
C PHE A 171 10.45 10.12 7.38
N PHE A 172 10.87 10.21 6.13
CA PHE A 172 11.74 9.25 5.49
C PHE A 172 12.92 9.97 4.86
N ARG A 173 14.12 9.49 5.13
CA ARG A 173 15.36 10.02 4.57
C ARG A 173 16.02 9.00 3.65
N ALA A 174 16.33 9.42 2.43
CA ALA A 174 17.12 8.66 1.49
C ALA A 174 18.63 8.95 1.66
N GLU A 175 19.47 8.11 1.08
CA GLU A 175 20.93 8.24 1.17
C GLU A 175 21.53 9.25 0.20
N SER A 176 20.83 9.58 -0.88
CA SER A 176 21.28 10.49 -1.94
C SER A 176 20.11 11.26 -2.54
N GLN A 177 20.42 12.35 -3.26
CA GLN A 177 19.45 13.13 -4.02
C GLN A 177 18.69 12.26 -5.03
N TYR A 178 19.41 11.43 -5.80
CA TYR A 178 18.80 10.53 -6.78
C TYR A 178 17.81 9.54 -6.13
N ALA A 179 18.21 8.92 -5.02
CA ALA A 179 17.33 8.02 -4.30
C ALA A 179 16.10 8.76 -3.74
N PHE A 180 16.29 9.96 -3.21
CA PHE A 180 15.20 10.81 -2.73
C PHE A 180 14.20 11.12 -3.85
N ASP A 181 14.66 11.60 -5.00
CA ASP A 181 13.81 11.95 -6.13
C ASP A 181 13.03 10.73 -6.62
N ARG A 182 13.70 9.57 -6.70
CA ARG A 182 13.06 8.32 -7.12
C ARG A 182 11.99 7.85 -6.12
N TRP A 183 12.28 7.89 -4.83
CA TRP A 183 11.29 7.55 -3.79
C TRP A 183 10.11 8.52 -3.80
N MET A 184 10.38 9.80 -3.96
CA MET A 184 9.36 10.84 -4.01
C MET A 184 8.44 10.66 -5.22
N GLU A 185 9.00 10.35 -6.39
CA GLU A 185 8.26 10.07 -7.62
C GLU A 185 7.31 8.86 -7.45
N VAL A 186 7.83 7.73 -6.98
CA VAL A 186 7.06 6.51 -6.77
C VAL A 186 5.94 6.72 -5.76
N VAL A 187 6.26 7.28 -4.60
CA VAL A 187 5.27 7.47 -3.53
C VAL A 187 4.20 8.47 -3.95
N SER A 188 4.60 9.55 -4.64
CA SER A 188 3.66 10.56 -5.15
C SER A 188 2.67 10.01 -6.17
N SER A 189 3.03 8.96 -6.90
CA SER A 189 2.10 8.30 -7.83
C SER A 189 0.90 7.62 -7.16
N THR A 190 0.96 7.39 -5.85
CA THR A 190 -0.08 6.73 -5.05
C THR A 190 -0.71 7.64 -3.99
N THR A 191 0.01 8.67 -3.55
CA THR A 191 -0.48 9.63 -2.57
C THR A 191 -1.23 10.77 -3.22
N ILE A 192 -2.06 11.48 -2.46
CA ILE A 192 -2.73 12.69 -2.94
C ILE A 192 -1.66 13.77 -3.10
N SER A 193 -1.42 14.21 -4.34
CA SER A 193 -0.54 15.34 -4.62
C SER A 193 -1.08 16.59 -3.94
N SER A 194 -0.17 17.30 -3.30
CA SER A 194 -0.37 18.62 -2.72
C SER A 194 -0.64 19.67 -3.81
N THR A 195 -1.77 19.64 -4.50
CA THR A 195 -2.20 20.81 -5.29
C THR A 195 -2.63 21.86 -4.28
N ASN A 196 -1.78 22.88 -4.07
CA ASN A 196 -2.17 24.06 -3.30
C ASN A 196 -3.44 24.65 -3.95
N PRO A 197 -4.48 25.01 -3.18
CA PRO A 197 -5.53 25.86 -3.73
C PRO A 197 -4.89 27.21 -4.06
N THR A 198 -4.92 27.56 -5.35
CA THR A 198 -4.72 28.93 -5.84
C THR A 198 -5.76 29.87 -5.25
#